data_AF-A0A842U404-F1
#
_entry.id   AF-A0A842U404-F1
#
_cell.length_a   1.000
_cell.length_b   1.000
_cell.length_c   1.000
_cell.angle_alpha   90.00
_cell.angle_beta   90.00
_cell.angle_gamma   90.00
#
_symmetry.space_group_name_H-M   'P 1'
#
loop_
_entity.id
_entity.type
_entity.pdbx_description
1 polymer ?
#
loop_
_entity_poly.entity_id
_entity_poly.type
_entity_poly.pdbx_seq_one_letter_code
_entity_poly.pdbx_strand_id
1 'polypeptide(L)' 'MKESKIKTCVKCKLGINIDDENFIELKEFNSGKLYKTLFWHKNCYREYISLTQNLKEMTNEIQSMMQGLEVVS' A
#
# COMPACT_ATOMS: atom_id res chain seq x y z
N MET A 1 19.12 -10.45 -27.10
CA MET A 1 18.64 -9.27 -26.34
C MET A 1 17.90 -9.81 -25.14
N LYS A 2 18.25 -9.44 -23.90
CA LYS A 2 17.45 -9.82 -22.72
C LYS A 2 16.17 -9.00 -22.77
N GLU A 3 15.02 -9.65 -22.85
CA GLU A 3 13.73 -8.97 -22.77
C GLU A 3 13.59 -8.37 -21.36
N SER A 4 13.68 -7.04 -21.24
CA SER A 4 13.48 -6.35 -19.97
C SER A 4 12.07 -6.64 -19.46
N LYS A 5 11.96 -7.15 -18.23
CA LYS A 5 10.66 -7.53 -17.65
C LYS A 5 10.00 -6.31 -17.00
N ILE A 6 9.30 -5.53 -17.81
CA ILE A 6 8.58 -4.37 -17.29
C ILE A 6 7.27 -4.80 -16.61
N LYS A 7 7.05 -4.37 -15.36
CA LYS A 7 5.79 -4.53 -14.61
C LYS A 7 5.15 -3.17 -14.36
N THR A 8 3.84 -3.15 -14.09
CA THR A 8 3.11 -1.89 -13.87
C THR A 8 2.99 -1.60 -12.38
N CYS A 9 3.38 -0.40 -11.96
CA CYS A 9 3.18 0.07 -10.59
C CYS A 9 1.68 0.22 -10.28
N VAL A 10 1.24 -0.33 -9.14
CA VAL A 10 -0.17 -0.24 -8.71
C VAL A 10 -0.63 1.20 -8.50
N LYS A 11 0.24 2.07 -7.97
CA LYS A 11 -0.11 3.46 -7.61
C LYS A 11 -0.06 4.41 -8.80
N CYS A 12 1.09 4.58 -9.44
CA CYS A 12 1.30 5.60 -10.47
C CYS A 12 1.04 5.11 -11.90
N LYS A 13 0.79 3.81 -12.08
CA LYS A 13 0.56 3.15 -13.39
C LYS A 13 1.75 3.23 -14.37
N LEU A 14 2.90 3.70 -13.93
CA LEU A 14 4.13 3.72 -14.71
C LEU A 14 4.83 2.36 -14.69
N GLY A 15 5.70 2.14 -15.67
CA GLY A 15 6.53 0.95 -15.77
C GLY A 15 7.59 0.86 -14.67
N ILE A 16 7.81 -0.35 -14.18
CA ILE A 16 8.85 -0.77 -13.26
C ILE A 16 9.72 -1.74 -14.05
N ASN A 17 10.99 -1.42 -14.24
CA ASN A 17 11.95 -2.41 -14.68
C ASN A 17 12.27 -3.31 -13.49
N ILE A 18 11.85 -4.58 -13.51
CA ILE A 18 12.12 -5.49 -12.38
C ILE A 18 13.54 -6.05 -12.40
N ASP A 19 14.30 -5.79 -13.47
CA ASP A 19 15.74 -6.05 -13.50
C ASP A 19 16.52 -4.92 -12.77
N ASP A 20 15.84 -3.85 -12.35
CA ASP A 20 16.36 -2.80 -11.46
C ASP A 20 15.95 -3.11 -9.99
N GLU A 21 16.81 -2.81 -9.02
CA GLU A 21 16.64 -3.19 -7.61
C GLU A 21 15.63 -2.29 -6.84
N ASN A 22 14.90 -1.41 -7.53
CA ASN A 22 14.13 -0.32 -6.93
C ASN A 22 12.60 -0.51 -6.92
N PHE A 23 12.14 -1.72 -6.62
CA PHE A 23 10.72 -2.02 -6.50
C PHE A 23 10.36 -2.85 -5.27
N ILE A 24 9.07 -2.86 -4.96
CA ILE A 24 8.47 -3.71 -3.94
C ILE A 24 7.48 -4.65 -4.64
N GLU A 25 7.62 -5.95 -4.37
CA GLU A 25 6.69 -6.98 -4.79
C GLU A 25 5.87 -7.45 -3.58
N LEU A 26 4.54 -7.39 -3.68
CA LEU A 26 3.63 -7.90 -2.66
C LEU A 26 2.84 -9.07 -3.23
N LYS A 27 2.80 -10.17 -2.48
CA LYS A 27 2.05 -11.38 -2.84
C LYS A 27 0.85 -11.51 -1.92
N GLU A 28 -0.34 -11.52 -2.52
CA GLU A 28 -1.60 -11.73 -1.85
C GLU A 28 -1.97 -13.20 -1.93
N PHE A 29 -2.22 -13.82 -0.78
CA PHE A 29 -2.63 -15.21 -0.67
C PHE A 29 -4.08 -15.29 -0.21
N ASN A 30 -4.87 -16.13 -0.87
CA ASN A 30 -6.23 -16.46 -0.45
C ASN A 30 -6.31 -17.98 -0.23
N SER A 31 -6.70 -18.39 0.97
CA SER A 31 -6.85 -19.80 1.34
C SER A 31 -5.59 -20.63 1.06
N GLY A 32 -4.42 -20.06 1.38
CA GLY A 32 -3.10 -20.69 1.18
C GLY A 32 -2.60 -20.71 -0.26
N LYS A 33 -3.38 -20.23 -1.24
CA LYS A 33 -2.97 -20.14 -2.65
C LYS A 33 -2.61 -18.70 -3.01
N LEU A 34 -1.59 -18.54 -3.85
CA LEU A 34 -1.23 -17.23 -4.41
C LEU A 34 -2.42 -16.73 -5.26
N TYR A 35 -3.03 -15.64 -4.83
CA TYR A 35 -4.13 -14.98 -5.52
C TYR A 35 -3.61 -13.94 -6.51
N LYS A 36 -2.70 -13.06 -6.06
CA LYS A 36 -2.22 -11.95 -6.88
C LYS A 36 -0.82 -11.51 -6.47
N THR A 37 -0.06 -11.02 -7.45
CA THR A 37 1.19 -10.30 -7.22
C THR A 37 1.04 -8.84 -7.63
N LEU A 38 1.43 -7.93 -6.76
CA LEU A 38 1.37 -6.48 -6.94
C LEU A 38 2.78 -5.90 -6.96
N PHE A 39 3.05 -5.02 -7.91
CA PHE A 39 4.35 -4.35 -8.04
C PHE A 39 4.22 -2.86 -7.74
N TRP A 40 5.18 -2.32 -7.01
CA TRP A 40 5.21 -0.91 -6.61
C TRP A 40 6.60 -0.34 -6.82
N HIS A 41 6.70 0.90 -7.29
CA HIS A 41 7.92 1.68 -7.06
C HIS A 41 8.11 1.86 -5.55
N LYS A 42 9.36 1.76 -5.09
CA LYS A 42 9.69 1.91 -3.67
C LYS A 42 9.17 3.21 -3.06
N ASN A 43 9.29 4.32 -3.81
CA ASN A 43 8.79 5.63 -3.39
C ASN A 43 7.25 5.66 -3.29
N CYS A 44 6.55 5.13 -4.30
CA CYS A 44 5.09 5.05 -4.26
C CYS A 44 4.58 4.20 -3.09
N TYR A 45 5.29 3.12 -2.75
CA TYR A 45 4.92 2.30 -1.60
C TYR A 45 5.15 3.05 -0.27
N ARG A 46 6.27 3.76 -0.14
CA ARG A 46 6.57 4.57 1.05
C ARG A 46 5.52 5.65 1.31
N GLU A 47 5.13 6.37 0.26
CA GLU A 47 4.07 7.38 0.33
C GLU A 47 2.73 6.76 0.74
N TYR A 48 2.39 5.60 0.16
CA TYR A 48 1.16 4.88 0.49
C TYR A 48 1.09 4.47 1.96
N ILE A 49 2.18 3.93 2.53
CA ILE A 49 2.22 3.55 3.95
C ILE A 49 2.09 4.78 4.85
N SER A 50 2.82 5.85 4.56
CA SER A 50 2.73 7.10 5.34
C SER A 50 1.31 7.68 5.35
N LEU A 51 0.67 7.76 4.17
CA LEU A 51 -0.73 8.20 4.07
C LEU A 51 -1.68 7.30 4.87
N THR A 52 -1.47 5.98 4.82
CA THR A 52 -2.33 5.01 5.51
C THR A 52 -2.18 5.12 7.04
N GLN A 53 -0.98 5.38 7.54
CA GLN A 53 -0.72 5.60 8.98
C GLN A 53 -1.44 6.87 9.47
N ASN A 54 -1.26 7.99 8.76
CA ASN A 54 -1.91 9.25 9.12
C ASN A 54 -3.44 9.14 9.13
N LEU A 55 -4.03 8.44 8.15
CA LEU A 55 -5.48 8.21 8.09
C LEU A 55 -5.97 7.36 9.27
N LYS A 56 -5.18 6.37 9.70
CA LYS A 56 -5.52 5.52 10.85
C LYS A 56 -5.52 6.31 12.16
N GLU A 57 -4.51 7.16 12.36
CA GLU A 57 -4.40 8.03 13.54
C GLU A 57 -5.58 9.01 13.61
N MET A 58 -5.89 9.69 12.50
CA MET A 58 -7.04 10.60 12.41
C MET A 58 -8.38 9.89 12.68
N THR A 59 -8.54 8.66 12.21
CA THR A 59 -9.76 7.86 12.47
C THR A 59 -9.90 7.53 13.96
N ASN A 60 -8.80 7.18 14.63
CA ASN A 60 -8.80 6.87 16.06
C ASN A 60 -9.11 8.11 16.91
N GLU A 61 -8.62 9.29 16.53
CA GLU A 61 -8.93 10.56 17.20
C GLU A 61 -10.42 10.89 17.11
N ILE A 62 -11.02 10.77 15.91
CA ILE A 62 -12.47 10.99 15.72
C ILE A 62 -13.28 10.01 16.57
N GLN A 63 -12.93 8.72 16.58
CA GLN A 63 -13.61 7.72 17.40
C GLN A 63 -13.52 8.04 18.90
N SER A 64 -12.35 8.50 19.37
CA SER A 64 -12.14 8.88 20.77
C SER A 64 -12.98 10.10 21.15
N MET A 65 -13.08 11.10 20.25
CA MET A 65 -13.94 12.27 20.47
C MET A 65 -15.42 11.92 20.52
N MET A 66 -15.89 11.03 19.65
CA MET A 66 -17.29 10.58 19.64
C MET A 66 -17.66 9.83 20.91
N GLN A 67 -16.78 8.96 21.43
CA GLN A 67 -17.01 8.26 22.69
C GLN A 67 -17.04 9.22 23.89
N GLY A 68 -16.22 10.28 23.87
CA GLY A 68 -16.24 11.31 24.93
C GLY A 68 -17.54 12.11 25.00
N LEU A 69 -18.29 12.21 23.89
CA LEU A 69 -19.56 12.93 23.82
C LEU A 69 -20.75 12.10 24.35
N GLU A 70 -20.68 10.77 24.30
CA GLU A 70 -21.76 9.86 24.77
C GLU A 70 -21.85 9.77 26.31
N VAL A 71 -20.83 10.22 27.06
CA VAL A 71 -20.79 10.12 28.54
C VAL A 71 -21.36 11.35 29.24
N VAL A 72 -21.71 12.41 28.48
CA VAL A 72 -22.17 13.71 29.05
C VAL A 72 -23.68 13.92 28.91
N SER A 73 -24.45 12.88 28.57
CA SER A 73 -25.92 12.92 28.45
C SER A 73 -26.62 12.11 29.52
#